data_AF-W9GAP6-F1
#
_entry.id   AF-W9GAP6-F1
#
_cell.length_a   1.000
_cell.length_b   1.000
_cell.length_c   1.000
_cell.angle_alpha   90.00
_cell.angle_beta   90.00
_cell.angle_gamma   90.00
#
_symmetry.space_group_name_H-M   'P 1'
#
loop_
_entity.id
_entity.type
_entity.pdbx_description
1 polymer ?
#
loop_
_entity_poly.entity_id
_entity_poly.type
_entity_poly.pdbx_seq_one_letter_code
_entity_poly.pdbx_strand_id
1 'polypeptide(L)'
;MANPREAKFTVPGLSIADGHQVGEALQLRLHALNDLQLTLKHVHWNVVGPHFIGVHEMLDPQIEAVRAMVDETAERMATLGVAPVGTPGHLVANRTWDDYDLLRADTSAHLGALDLVFNGVIEDHRKVIALTDDLDLVTQDMLIGQVAQLELFQWFVRAHLESSGGELSTAGASTEQAAAKKAAKKAAPKR
;
A
#
# COMPACT_ATOMS: atom_id res chain seq x y z
N MET A 1 26.75 -7.80 -19.15
CA MET A 1 25.73 -8.77 -19.62
C MET A 1 24.40 -8.04 -19.65
N ALA A 2 23.50 -8.34 -20.59
CA ALA A 2 22.18 -7.72 -20.61
C ALA A 2 21.41 -8.06 -19.32
N ASN A 3 20.69 -7.09 -18.75
CA ASN A 3 19.79 -7.34 -17.62
C ASN A 3 18.76 -8.39 -18.04
N PRO A 4 18.69 -9.58 -17.41
CA PRO A 4 17.79 -10.64 -17.84
C PRO A 4 16.30 -10.28 -17.69
N ARG A 5 15.99 -9.17 -17.01
CA ARG A 5 14.64 -8.65 -16.84
C ARG A 5 14.20 -7.69 -17.95
N GLU A 6 15.11 -7.22 -18.78
CA GLU A 6 14.82 -6.20 -19.78
C GLU A 6 14.67 -6.81 -21.19
N ALA A 7 13.57 -6.45 -21.85
CA ALA A 7 13.32 -6.78 -23.23
C ALA A 7 14.13 -5.86 -24.18
N LYS A 8 14.07 -6.15 -25.48
CA LYS A 8 14.64 -5.26 -26.52
C LYS A 8 13.60 -4.32 -27.12
N PHE A 9 12.45 -4.18 -26.47
CA PHE A 9 11.33 -3.36 -26.91
C PHE A 9 10.72 -2.64 -25.71
N THR A 10 9.96 -1.58 -26.00
CA THR A 10 9.04 -0.94 -25.07
C THR A 10 7.80 -0.47 -25.84
N VAL A 11 6.91 0.27 -25.19
CA VAL A 11 5.71 0.83 -25.83
C VAL A 11 6.06 1.82 -26.96
N PRO A 12 5.30 1.86 -28.06
CA PRO A 12 5.52 2.83 -29.12
C PRO A 12 5.43 4.27 -28.60
N GLY A 13 6.43 5.09 -28.94
CA GLY A 13 6.50 6.50 -28.53
C GLY A 13 7.40 6.79 -27.34
N LEU A 14 7.82 5.76 -26.57
CA LEU A 14 8.86 5.90 -25.54
C LEU A 14 10.22 5.40 -26.04
N SER A 15 11.30 5.99 -25.52
CA SER A 15 12.61 5.37 -25.67
C SER A 15 12.68 4.10 -24.82
N ILE A 16 13.47 3.11 -25.24
CA ILE A 16 13.68 1.89 -24.44
C ILE A 16 14.20 2.24 -23.03
N ALA A 17 15.06 3.25 -22.93
CA ALA A 17 15.60 3.71 -21.66
C ALA A 17 14.49 4.24 -20.74
N ASP A 18 13.62 5.12 -21.23
CA ASP A 18 12.54 5.69 -20.43
C ASP A 18 11.51 4.62 -20.02
N GLY A 19 11.13 3.76 -20.97
CA GLY A 19 10.21 2.66 -20.70
C GLY A 19 10.75 1.70 -19.63
N HIS A 20 12.02 1.32 -19.73
CA HIS A 20 12.66 0.46 -18.71
C HIS A 20 12.80 1.18 -17.37
N GLN A 21 13.18 2.46 -17.36
CA GLN A 21 13.29 3.23 -16.12
C GLN A 21 11.95 3.30 -15.37
N VAL A 22 10.85 3.54 -16.09
CA VAL A 22 9.50 3.52 -15.50
C VAL A 22 9.13 2.12 -15.02
N GLY A 23 9.36 1.09 -15.85
CA GLY A 23 9.07 -0.30 -15.50
C GLY A 23 9.85 -0.78 -14.27
N GLU A 24 11.11 -0.38 -14.11
CA GLU A 24 11.91 -0.70 -12.93
C GLU A 24 11.43 0.04 -11.68
N ALA A 25 11.04 1.31 -11.80
CA ALA A 25 10.49 2.09 -10.68
C ALA A 25 9.18 1.48 -10.12
N LEU A 26 8.38 0.83 -10.98
CA LEU A 26 7.16 0.13 -10.56
C LEU A 26 7.43 -1.14 -9.74
N GLN A 27 8.64 -1.74 -9.77
CA GLN A 27 8.91 -2.99 -9.06
C GLN A 27 8.71 -2.87 -7.54
N LEU A 28 9.13 -1.76 -6.94
CA LEU A 28 8.91 -1.54 -5.50
C LEU A 28 7.43 -1.26 -5.19
N ARG A 29 6.67 -0.71 -6.15
CA ARG A 29 5.22 -0.51 -5.99
C ARG A 29 4.47 -1.83 -6.05
N LEU A 30 4.85 -2.71 -6.99
CA LEU A 30 4.36 -4.09 -7.06
C LEU A 30 4.61 -4.86 -5.73
N HIS A 31 5.79 -4.68 -5.12
CA HIS A 31 6.09 -5.27 -3.81
C HIS A 31 5.22 -4.68 -2.70
N ALA A 32 5.07 -3.36 -2.66
CA ALA A 32 4.23 -2.68 -1.67
C ALA A 32 2.76 -3.13 -1.75
N LEU A 33 2.20 -3.26 -2.95
CA LEU A 33 0.81 -3.70 -3.16
C LEU A 33 0.62 -5.19 -2.82
N ASN A 34 1.59 -6.05 -3.17
CA ASN A 34 1.56 -7.45 -2.77
C ASN A 34 1.62 -7.63 -1.25
N ASP A 35 2.49 -6.87 -0.57
CA ASP A 35 2.57 -6.88 0.89
C ASP A 35 1.29 -6.33 1.50
N LEU A 36 0.75 -5.24 0.96
CA LEU A 36 -0.47 -4.60 1.44
C LEU A 36 -1.68 -5.54 1.37
N GLN A 37 -1.92 -6.27 0.28
CA GLN A 37 -3.08 -7.19 0.22
C GLN A 37 -2.94 -8.37 1.20
N LEU A 38 -1.72 -8.84 1.46
CA LEU A 38 -1.46 -9.85 2.48
C LEU A 38 -1.66 -9.29 3.90
N THR A 39 -1.13 -8.09 4.16
CA THR A 39 -1.29 -7.37 5.43
C THR A 39 -2.75 -7.07 5.72
N LEU A 40 -3.53 -6.60 4.73
CA LEU A 40 -4.96 -6.37 4.89
C LEU A 40 -5.72 -7.66 5.23
N LYS A 41 -5.40 -8.79 4.56
CA LYS A 41 -6.01 -10.08 4.92
C LYS A 41 -5.60 -10.56 6.29
N HIS A 42 -4.34 -10.36 6.67
CA HIS A 42 -3.85 -10.66 8.00
C HIS A 42 -4.61 -9.87 9.07
N VAL A 43 -4.82 -8.56 8.89
CA VAL A 43 -5.65 -7.74 9.78
C VAL A 43 -7.09 -8.26 9.81
N HIS A 44 -7.69 -8.52 8.65
CA HIS A 44 -9.06 -9.03 8.52
C HIS A 44 -9.31 -10.31 9.33
N TRP A 45 -8.33 -11.21 9.43
CA TRP A 45 -8.42 -12.42 10.26
C TRP A 45 -8.17 -12.19 11.76
N ASN A 46 -7.41 -11.15 12.12
CA ASN A 46 -6.86 -10.98 13.47
C ASN A 46 -7.54 -9.87 14.29
N VAL A 47 -8.44 -9.08 13.69
CA VAL A 47 -9.27 -8.12 14.42
C VAL A 47 -10.22 -8.82 15.40
N VAL A 48 -10.34 -8.25 16.60
CA VAL A 48 -11.32 -8.64 17.62
C VAL A 48 -11.98 -7.39 18.23
N GLY A 49 -13.00 -7.58 19.06
CA GLY A 49 -13.64 -6.49 19.82
C GLY A 49 -15.06 -6.15 19.36
N PRO A 50 -15.71 -5.15 20.00
CA PRO A 50 -17.12 -4.83 19.77
C PRO A 50 -17.46 -4.41 18.35
N HIS A 51 -16.48 -3.89 17.61
CA HIS A 51 -16.63 -3.41 16.22
C HIS A 51 -16.16 -4.43 15.18
N PHE A 52 -15.90 -5.68 15.58
CA PHE A 52 -15.30 -6.73 14.77
C PHE A 52 -15.89 -6.82 13.36
N ILE A 53 -17.20 -7.07 13.24
CA ILE A 53 -17.80 -7.40 11.95
C ILE A 53 -17.73 -6.23 10.96
N GLY A 54 -17.94 -5.00 11.43
CA GLY A 54 -17.89 -3.81 10.59
C GLY A 54 -16.51 -3.59 9.98
N VAL A 55 -15.45 -3.72 10.79
CA VAL A 55 -14.07 -3.59 10.29
C VAL A 55 -13.66 -4.79 9.45
N HIS A 56 -14.04 -6.00 9.86
CA HIS A 56 -13.76 -7.24 9.11
C HIS A 56 -14.31 -7.17 7.67
N GLU A 57 -15.58 -6.80 7.51
CA GLU A 57 -16.23 -6.67 6.20
C GLU A 57 -15.75 -5.44 5.43
N MET A 58 -15.40 -4.34 6.12
CA MET A 58 -14.85 -3.13 5.49
C MET A 58 -13.54 -3.39 4.74
N LEU A 59 -12.69 -4.30 5.23
CA LEU A 59 -11.38 -4.58 4.65
C LEU A 59 -11.46 -5.35 3.31
N ASP A 60 -12.48 -6.18 3.11
CA ASP A 60 -12.56 -7.10 1.96
C ASP A 60 -12.61 -6.41 0.59
N PRO A 61 -13.47 -5.39 0.37
CA PRO A 61 -13.46 -4.64 -0.88
C PRO A 61 -12.10 -3.99 -1.18
N GLN A 62 -11.39 -3.54 -0.15
CA GLN A 62 -10.06 -2.97 -0.33
C GLN A 62 -9.02 -4.02 -0.71
N ILE A 63 -9.10 -5.23 -0.15
CA ILE A 63 -8.22 -6.33 -0.51
C ILE A 63 -8.36 -6.66 -2.01
N GLU A 64 -9.60 -6.75 -2.51
CA GLU A 64 -9.85 -7.00 -3.93
C GLU A 64 -9.37 -5.84 -4.81
N ALA A 65 -9.59 -4.59 -4.39
CA ALA A 65 -9.06 -3.43 -5.10
C ALA A 65 -7.53 -3.45 -5.20
N VAL A 66 -6.82 -3.70 -4.08
CA VAL A 66 -5.35 -3.78 -4.08
C VAL A 66 -4.84 -4.94 -4.93
N ARG A 67 -5.53 -6.08 -4.96
CA ARG A 67 -5.19 -7.21 -5.85
C ARG A 67 -5.30 -6.84 -7.32
N ALA A 68 -6.32 -6.06 -7.70
CA ALA A 68 -6.42 -5.52 -9.06
C ALA A 68 -5.26 -4.57 -9.37
N MET A 69 -4.86 -3.70 -8.42
CA MET A 69 -3.70 -2.81 -8.58
C MET A 69 -2.38 -3.57 -8.73
N VAL A 70 -2.22 -4.70 -8.02
CA VAL A 70 -1.05 -5.60 -8.18
C VAL A 70 -0.94 -6.07 -9.63
N ASP A 71 -2.04 -6.58 -10.17
CA ASP A 71 -2.09 -7.12 -11.53
C ASP A 71 -1.81 -6.04 -12.56
N GLU A 72 -2.54 -4.92 -12.48
CA GLU A 72 -2.37 -3.77 -13.37
C GLU A 72 -0.92 -3.24 -13.36
N THR A 73 -0.30 -3.14 -12.18
CA THR A 73 1.10 -2.70 -12.05
C THR A 73 2.06 -3.69 -12.70
N ALA A 74 1.88 -4.99 -12.46
CA ALA A 74 2.73 -6.03 -13.04
C ALA A 74 2.61 -6.09 -14.57
N GLU A 75 1.39 -6.02 -15.10
CA GLU A 75 1.14 -5.99 -16.53
C GLU A 75 1.67 -4.71 -17.18
N ARG A 76 1.62 -3.56 -16.48
CA ARG A 76 2.25 -2.33 -16.97
C ARG A 76 3.77 -2.46 -17.07
N MET A 77 4.42 -3.08 -16.09
CA MET A 77 5.86 -3.37 -16.16
C MET A 77 6.21 -4.23 -17.37
N ALA A 78 5.47 -5.32 -17.57
CA ALA A 78 5.69 -6.23 -18.69
C ALA A 78 5.47 -5.52 -20.04
N THR A 79 4.45 -4.66 -20.12
CA THR A 79 4.14 -3.82 -21.28
C THR A 79 5.28 -2.86 -21.62
N LEU A 80 5.95 -2.31 -20.60
CA LEU A 80 7.11 -1.43 -20.76
C LEU A 80 8.41 -2.16 -21.10
N GLY A 81 8.39 -3.49 -21.16
CA GLY A 81 9.54 -4.32 -21.50
C GLY A 81 10.33 -4.82 -20.28
N VAL A 82 9.81 -4.63 -19.06
CA VAL A 82 10.48 -5.06 -17.82
C VAL A 82 9.73 -6.23 -17.19
N ALA A 83 10.40 -7.36 -16.99
CA ALA A 83 9.81 -8.53 -16.35
C ALA A 83 9.50 -8.22 -14.86
N PRO A 84 8.21 -8.28 -14.43
CA PRO A 84 7.85 -8.10 -13.03
C PRO A 84 8.27 -9.31 -12.20
N VAL A 85 8.70 -9.08 -10.96
CA VAL A 85 9.01 -10.14 -10.00
C VAL A 85 8.06 -10.06 -8.82
N GLY A 86 7.12 -11.00 -8.73
CA GLY A 86 6.10 -11.06 -7.67
C GLY A 86 6.33 -12.17 -6.63
N THR A 87 7.50 -12.82 -6.64
CA THR A 87 7.75 -13.94 -5.72
C THR A 87 8.02 -13.44 -4.29
N PRO A 88 7.54 -14.16 -3.25
CA PRO A 88 7.61 -13.68 -1.87
C PRO A 88 9.06 -13.51 -1.37
N GLY A 89 9.97 -14.40 -1.77
CA GLY A 89 11.39 -14.27 -1.39
C GLY A 89 12.04 -13.00 -1.96
N HIS A 90 11.67 -12.61 -3.18
CA HIS A 90 12.19 -11.38 -3.78
C HIS A 90 11.55 -10.14 -3.15
N LEU A 91 10.26 -10.19 -2.81
CA LEU A 91 9.59 -9.13 -2.05
C LEU A 91 10.31 -8.87 -0.74
N VAL A 92 10.46 -9.92 0.10
CA VAL A 92 11.11 -9.80 1.41
C VAL A 92 12.55 -9.31 1.30
N ALA A 93 13.29 -9.76 0.29
CA ALA A 93 14.68 -9.35 0.11
C ALA A 93 14.85 -7.87 -0.33
N ASN A 94 13.80 -7.23 -0.86
CA ASN A 94 13.91 -5.90 -1.47
C ASN A 94 13.00 -4.84 -0.85
N ARG A 95 12.03 -5.21 0.01
CA ARG A 95 11.20 -4.22 0.71
C ARG A 95 12.07 -3.32 1.59
N THR A 96 11.66 -2.06 1.72
CA THR A 96 12.35 -1.03 2.52
C THR A 96 11.63 -0.71 3.82
N TRP A 97 10.71 -1.58 4.22
CA TRP A 97 9.89 -1.50 5.42
C TRP A 97 9.92 -2.86 6.14
N ASP A 98 9.57 -2.83 7.43
CA ASP A 98 9.48 -4.03 8.25
C ASP A 98 8.17 -4.80 8.00
N ASP A 99 8.08 -6.03 8.51
CA ASP A 99 6.83 -6.79 8.48
C ASP A 99 5.79 -6.16 9.41
N TYR A 100 4.51 -6.46 9.17
CA TYR A 100 3.42 -5.96 10.02
C TYR A 100 3.47 -6.59 11.42
N ASP A 101 3.56 -5.76 12.45
CA ASP A 101 3.92 -6.16 13.81
C ASP A 101 2.79 -6.86 14.59
N LEU A 102 1.53 -6.53 14.30
CA LEU A 102 0.41 -6.95 15.15
C LEU A 102 -0.10 -8.32 14.77
N LEU A 103 -0.30 -9.20 15.75
CA LEU A 103 -1.13 -10.40 15.61
C LEU A 103 -2.59 -10.07 16.01
N ARG A 104 -3.22 -10.89 16.84
CA ARG A 104 -4.58 -10.62 17.35
C ARG A 104 -4.64 -9.31 18.14
N ALA A 105 -5.45 -8.35 17.71
CA ALA A 105 -5.67 -7.09 18.42
C ALA A 105 -7.08 -6.51 18.21
N ASP A 106 -7.45 -5.52 19.05
CA ASP A 106 -8.71 -4.78 18.88
C ASP A 106 -8.74 -4.03 17.53
N THR A 107 -9.94 -3.80 16.99
CA THR A 107 -10.12 -3.04 15.75
C THR A 107 -9.37 -1.71 15.74
N SER A 108 -9.43 -0.93 16.83
CA SER A 108 -8.77 0.38 16.90
C SER A 108 -7.25 0.27 16.83
N ALA A 109 -6.69 -0.78 17.42
CA ALA A 109 -5.26 -1.04 17.42
C ALA A 109 -4.76 -1.34 16.00
N HIS A 110 -5.45 -2.24 15.30
CA HIS A 110 -5.14 -2.58 13.92
C HIS A 110 -5.28 -1.38 12.99
N LEU A 111 -6.38 -0.62 13.08
CA LEU A 111 -6.60 0.58 12.27
C LEU A 111 -5.52 1.64 12.53
N GLY A 112 -5.09 1.80 13.79
CA GLY A 112 -4.00 2.71 14.12
C GLY A 112 -2.67 2.34 13.48
N ALA A 113 -2.31 1.05 13.47
CA ALA A 113 -1.12 0.59 12.77
C ALA A 113 -1.27 0.68 11.24
N LEU A 114 -2.44 0.33 10.72
CA LEU A 114 -2.73 0.34 9.28
C LEU A 114 -2.67 1.76 8.69
N ASP A 115 -3.05 2.80 9.45
CA ASP A 115 -2.87 4.20 9.03
C ASP A 115 -1.41 4.52 8.67
N LEU A 116 -0.44 4.01 9.44
CA LEU A 116 0.99 4.18 9.16
C LEU A 116 1.45 3.39 7.94
N VAL A 117 0.93 2.17 7.75
CA VAL A 117 1.19 1.37 6.54
C VAL A 117 0.72 2.13 5.30
N PHE A 118 -0.50 2.68 5.33
CA PHE A 118 -1.02 3.48 4.21
C PHE A 118 -0.21 4.75 3.97
N ASN A 119 0.32 5.43 5.00
CA ASN A 119 1.22 6.57 4.78
C ASN A 119 2.42 6.19 3.92
N GLY A 120 3.12 5.11 4.28
CA GLY A 120 4.29 4.65 3.52
C GLY A 120 3.95 4.26 2.08
N VAL A 121 2.85 3.52 1.89
CA VAL A 121 2.39 3.14 0.55
C VAL A 121 2.06 4.37 -0.29
N ILE A 122 1.23 5.30 0.22
CA ILE A 122 0.76 6.48 -0.52
C ILE A 122 1.91 7.43 -0.84
N GLU A 123 2.77 7.75 0.14
CA GLU A 123 3.90 8.66 -0.05
C GLU A 123 4.85 8.17 -1.14
N ASP A 124 5.16 6.87 -1.14
CA ASP A 124 6.05 6.32 -2.14
C ASP A 124 5.39 6.18 -3.53
N HIS A 125 4.08 5.92 -3.62
CA HIS A 125 3.39 6.01 -4.91
C HIS A 125 3.45 7.43 -5.47
N ARG A 126 3.29 8.46 -4.62
CA ARG A 126 3.44 9.87 -5.03
C ARG A 126 4.84 10.20 -5.55
N LYS A 127 5.89 9.58 -5.00
CA LYS A 127 7.26 9.73 -5.55
C LYS A 127 7.38 9.15 -6.95
N VAL A 128 6.74 8.00 -7.22
CA VAL A 128 6.76 7.40 -8.57
C VAL A 128 5.88 8.19 -9.55
N ILE A 129 4.74 8.74 -9.11
CA ILE A 129 3.93 9.67 -9.92
C ILE A 129 4.76 10.86 -10.41
N ALA A 130 5.57 11.44 -9.53
CA ALA A 130 6.46 12.55 -9.88
C ALA A 130 7.55 12.12 -10.88
N LEU A 131 8.10 10.92 -10.75
CA LEU A 131 9.07 10.37 -11.69
C LEU A 131 8.48 10.21 -13.09
N THR A 132 7.21 9.81 -13.19
CA THR A 132 6.54 9.52 -14.46
C THR A 132 6.07 10.77 -15.23
N ASP A 133 6.11 11.95 -14.62
CA ASP A 133 5.59 13.21 -15.21
C ASP A 133 6.29 13.56 -16.54
N ASP A 134 7.61 13.40 -16.57
CA ASP A 134 8.43 13.66 -17.76
C ASP A 134 8.65 12.42 -18.64
N LEU A 135 8.28 11.23 -18.16
CA LEU A 135 8.65 9.95 -18.80
C LEU A 135 7.47 9.25 -19.45
N ASP A 136 6.33 9.13 -18.76
CA ASP A 136 5.21 8.30 -19.21
C ASP A 136 3.90 8.67 -18.50
N LEU A 137 3.16 9.59 -19.11
CA LEU A 137 1.87 10.07 -18.60
C LEU A 137 0.81 8.96 -18.47
N VAL A 138 0.94 7.85 -19.21
CA VAL A 138 -0.01 6.73 -19.09
C VAL A 138 0.22 5.97 -17.79
N THR A 139 1.48 5.70 -17.43
CA THR A 139 1.78 5.12 -16.10
C THR A 139 1.47 6.11 -14.98
N GLN A 140 1.69 7.41 -15.22
CA GLN A 140 1.33 8.44 -14.24
C GLN A 140 -0.18 8.41 -13.92
N ASP A 141 -1.04 8.42 -14.95
CA ASP A 141 -2.50 8.38 -14.79
C ASP A 141 -2.96 7.13 -14.01
N MET A 142 -2.41 5.97 -14.35
CA MET A 142 -2.64 4.71 -13.63
C MET A 142 -2.33 4.87 -12.14
N LEU A 143 -1.13 5.35 -11.79
CA LEU A 143 -0.71 5.52 -10.39
C LEU A 143 -1.56 6.59 -9.66
N ILE A 144 -1.97 7.66 -10.35
CA ILE A 144 -2.89 8.67 -9.79
C ILE A 144 -4.22 8.02 -9.42
N GLY A 145 -4.78 7.19 -10.31
CA GLY A 145 -6.02 6.45 -10.05
C GLY A 145 -5.91 5.49 -8.86
N GLN A 146 -4.78 4.80 -8.74
CA GLN A 146 -4.50 3.92 -7.60
C GLN A 146 -4.38 4.71 -6.28
N VAL A 147 -3.62 5.81 -6.27
CA VAL A 147 -3.44 6.68 -5.10
C VAL A 147 -4.77 7.27 -4.64
N ALA A 148 -5.64 7.70 -5.55
CA ALA A 148 -6.96 8.21 -5.20
C ALA A 148 -7.80 7.18 -4.41
N GLN A 149 -7.75 5.90 -4.79
CA GLN A 149 -8.44 4.82 -4.08
C GLN A 149 -7.77 4.49 -2.74
N LEU A 150 -6.44 4.47 -2.68
CA LEU A 150 -5.68 4.23 -1.45
C LEU A 150 -5.92 5.33 -0.40
N GLU A 151 -5.93 6.59 -0.83
CA GLU A 151 -6.21 7.76 0.02
C GLU A 151 -7.65 7.74 0.55
N LEU A 152 -8.62 7.36 -0.29
CA LEU A 152 -10.01 7.19 0.11
C LEU A 152 -10.16 6.13 1.21
N PHE A 153 -9.50 4.99 1.06
CA PHE A 153 -9.56 3.94 2.08
C PHE A 153 -8.81 4.32 3.36
N GLN A 154 -7.67 5.01 3.24
CA GLN A 154 -6.98 5.54 4.41
C GLN A 154 -7.87 6.53 5.18
N TRP A 155 -8.71 7.31 4.49
CA TRP A 155 -9.71 8.14 5.15
C TRP A 155 -10.74 7.30 5.92
N PHE A 156 -11.25 6.19 5.38
CA PHE A 156 -12.12 5.27 6.15
C PHE A 156 -11.42 4.76 7.42
N VAL A 157 -10.14 4.39 7.34
CA VAL A 157 -9.34 4.00 8.50
C VAL A 157 -9.26 5.16 9.51
N ARG A 158 -8.91 6.36 9.06
CA ARG A 158 -8.76 7.55 9.90
C ARG A 158 -10.07 8.00 10.54
N ALA A 159 -11.20 7.87 9.86
CA ALA A 159 -12.51 8.22 10.39
C ALA A 159 -12.89 7.42 11.64
N HIS A 160 -12.37 6.19 11.81
CA HIS A 160 -12.51 5.42 13.04
C HIS A 160 -11.62 5.92 14.20
N LEU A 161 -10.54 6.64 13.86
CA LEU A 161 -9.51 7.10 14.80
C LEU A 161 -9.63 8.58 15.15
N GLU A 162 -10.48 9.31 14.43
CA GLU A 162 -10.68 10.75 14.51
C GLU A 162 -11.65 11.12 15.64
N SER A 163 -11.30 12.16 16.39
CA SER A 163 -12.22 12.78 17.34
C SER A 163 -13.10 13.83 16.67
N SER A 164 -14.20 14.24 17.31
CA SER A 164 -15.06 15.31 16.78
C SER A 164 -14.36 16.67 16.60
N GLY A 165 -13.14 16.83 17.13
CA GLY A 165 -12.29 18.01 16.93
C GLY A 165 -11.31 17.89 15.76
N GLY A 166 -11.32 16.79 15.00
CA GLY A 166 -10.40 16.58 13.87
C GLY A 166 -9.03 16.03 14.25
N GLU A 167 -8.85 15.56 15.49
CA GLU A 167 -7.58 14.98 15.95
C GLU A 167 -7.57 13.47 15.82
N LEU A 168 -6.51 12.91 15.22
CA LEU A 168 -6.27 11.47 15.19
C LEU A 168 -5.75 10.96 16.54
N SER A 169 -6.35 9.88 17.04
CA SER A 169 -5.92 9.21 18.27
C SER A 169 -4.48 8.66 18.23
N THR A 170 -3.91 8.48 17.05
CA THR A 170 -2.55 7.98 16.80
C THR A 170 -1.49 9.06 16.64
N ALA A 171 -1.88 10.36 16.68
CA ALA A 171 -0.99 11.48 16.37
C ALA A 171 0.40 11.39 17.05
N GLY A 172 1.44 11.58 16.25
CA GLY A 172 2.85 11.50 16.67
C GLY A 172 3.34 10.09 17.01
N ALA A 173 2.66 9.02 16.58
CA ALA A 173 3.25 7.69 16.55
C ALA A 173 4.04 7.48 15.25
N SER A 174 5.19 6.82 15.36
CA SER A 174 6.07 6.52 14.22
C SER A 174 6.29 5.02 14.00
N THR A 175 5.66 4.16 14.82
CA THR A 175 5.71 2.70 14.68
C THR A 175 4.32 2.12 14.84
N GLU A 176 4.07 0.98 14.20
CA GLU A 176 2.80 0.27 14.24
C GLU A 176 2.38 -0.06 15.67
N GLN A 177 3.30 -0.62 16.48
CA GLN A 177 3.05 -0.91 17.89
C GLN A 177 2.69 0.35 18.70
N ALA A 178 3.36 1.48 18.44
CA ALA A 178 3.07 2.73 19.14
C ALA A 178 1.70 3.30 18.75
N ALA A 179 1.36 3.26 17.45
CA ALA A 179 0.07 3.71 16.94
C ALA A 179 -1.06 2.83 17.48
N ALA A 180 -0.88 1.52 17.43
CA ALA A 180 -1.81 0.53 17.97
C ALA A 180 -2.11 0.76 19.46
N LYS A 181 -1.06 0.95 20.26
CA LYS A 181 -1.19 1.21 21.70
C LYS A 181 -1.93 2.52 21.99
N LYS A 182 -1.65 3.59 21.23
CA LYS A 182 -2.34 4.88 21.39
C LYS A 182 -3.82 4.78 21.02
N ALA A 183 -4.13 4.18 19.86
CA ALA A 183 -5.51 4.00 19.39
C ALA A 183 -6.34 3.17 20.38
N ALA A 184 -5.83 2.00 20.79
CA ALA A 184 -6.50 1.14 21.77
C ALA A 184 -6.74 1.85 23.11
N LYS A 185 -5.76 2.63 23.61
CA LYS A 185 -5.90 3.39 24.86
C LYS A 185 -7.01 4.44 24.76
N LYS A 186 -7.17 5.09 23.60
CA LYS A 186 -8.20 6.13 23.40
C LYS A 186 -9.60 5.51 23.26
N ALA A 187 -9.71 4.34 22.64
CA ALA A 187 -10.96 3.61 22.44
C ALA A 187 -11.48 2.91 23.71
N ALA A 188 -10.61 2.67 24.69
CA ALA A 188 -11.00 2.03 25.94
C ALA A 188 -12.07 2.84 26.71
N PRO A 189 -13.10 2.19 27.28
CA PRO A 189 -14.10 2.89 28.08
C PRO A 189 -13.46 3.58 29.27
N LYS A 190 -13.87 4.84 29.53
CA LYS A 190 -13.48 5.56 30.74
C LYS A 190 -14.12 4.85 31.94
N ARG A 191 -13.28 4.36 32.85
CA ARG A 191 -13.71 3.82 34.15
C ARG A 191 -14.24 4.94 35.05
#